data_AF-A0A1B6LCT1-F1
#
_entry.id   AF-A0A1B6LCT1-F1
#
_cell.length_a   1.000
_cell.length_b   1.000
_cell.length_c   1.000
_cell.angle_alpha   90.00
_cell.angle_beta   90.00
_cell.angle_gamma   90.00
#
_symmetry.space_group_name_H-M   'P 1'
#
loop_
_entity.id
_entity.type
_entity.pdbx_description
1 polymer ?
#
loop_
_entity_poly.entity_id
_entity_poly.type
_entity_poly.pdbx_seq_one_letter_code
_entity_poly.pdbx_strand_id
1 'polypeptide(L)'
;MNKIGHSLFKIILIVLLFWSPISTRNEGHDLVNLDKKIYYIIMRPSKDKGGLKLLEYMETFVQILENLEEKASSFMYSARNAVRYVLKKLPEGPLFVVPPVDPELCLEVFGWSEENRTQFFSLINRTNNLWPTFECEAMALLSANLSSNKYSNF
;
A
#
# COMPACT_ATOMS: atom_id res chain seq x y z
N MET A 1 12.87 -1.17 41.19
CA MET A 1 13.27 -0.46 39.95
C MET A 1 12.19 -0.67 38.89
N ASN A 2 11.70 0.42 38.31
CA ASN A 2 10.34 0.59 37.81
C ASN A 2 9.97 -0.28 36.60
N LYS A 3 9.01 -1.22 36.80
CA LYS A 3 8.34 -1.97 35.72
C LYS A 3 7.70 -1.06 34.66
N ILE A 4 7.33 0.15 35.05
CA ILE A 4 6.74 1.18 34.18
C ILE A 4 7.77 1.68 33.15
N GLY A 5 9.02 1.93 33.57
CA GLY A 5 10.08 2.38 32.65
C GLY A 5 10.45 1.33 31.61
N HIS A 6 10.40 0.05 32.00
CA HIS A 6 10.65 -1.07 31.08
C HIS A 6 9.53 -1.25 30.03
N SER A 7 8.28 -0.96 30.41
CA SER A 7 7.12 -1.02 29.50
C SER A 7 7.13 0.15 28.51
N LEU A 8 7.44 1.37 28.98
CA LEU A 8 7.59 2.54 28.13
C LEU A 8 8.74 2.40 27.15
N PHE A 9 9.89 1.86 27.58
CA PHE A 9 11.03 1.61 26.70
C PHE A 9 10.69 0.59 25.59
N LYS A 10 9.89 -0.43 25.88
CA LYS A 10 9.42 -1.39 24.86
C LYS A 10 8.48 -0.75 23.84
N ILE A 11 7.54 0.10 24.28
CA ILE A 11 6.62 0.80 23.38
C ILE A 11 7.40 1.77 22.48
N ILE A 12 8.34 2.54 23.04
CA ILE A 12 9.19 3.47 22.29
C ILE A 12 10.09 2.71 21.30
N LEU A 13 10.62 1.54 21.67
CA LEU A 13 11.42 0.69 20.78
C LEU A 13 10.58 0.14 19.61
N ILE A 14 9.33 -0.24 19.84
CA ILE A 14 8.41 -0.70 18.79
C ILE A 14 8.14 0.45 17.80
N VAL A 15 7.80 1.64 18.30
CA VAL A 15 7.57 2.83 17.47
C VAL A 15 8.81 3.22 16.67
N LEU A 16 10.01 3.14 17.27
CA LEU A 16 11.28 3.43 16.58
C LEU A 16 11.65 2.38 15.52
N LEU A 17 11.28 1.11 15.71
CA LEU A 17 11.52 0.06 14.72
C LEU A 17 10.60 0.20 13.49
N PHE A 18 9.40 0.75 13.66
CA PHE A 18 8.53 1.14 12.53
C PHE A 18 9.10 2.29 11.70
N TRP A 19 10.06 3.06 12.23
CA TRP A 19 10.68 4.22 11.57
C TRP A 19 12.07 3.92 10.98
N SER A 20 12.51 2.66 10.94
CA SER A 20 13.82 2.30 10.41
C SER A 20 13.88 2.39 8.87
N PRO A 21 14.91 3.06 8.29
CA PRO A 21 15.05 3.27 6.84
C PRO A 21 15.39 1.98 6.05
N ILE A 22 15.49 0.83 6.72
CA ILE A 22 15.65 -0.50 6.08
C ILE A 22 14.30 -1.01 5.51
N SER A 23 13.17 -0.44 5.97
CA SER A 23 11.81 -0.85 5.56
C SER A 23 11.43 -0.46 4.13
N THR A 24 11.93 0.66 3.60
CA THR A 24 11.33 1.26 2.38
C THR A 24 11.52 0.42 1.12
N ARG A 25 12.60 -0.37 1.02
CA ARG A 25 12.78 -1.30 -0.10
C ARG A 25 11.77 -2.46 -0.07
N ASN A 26 11.31 -2.86 1.12
CA ASN A 26 10.28 -3.88 1.27
C ASN A 26 8.91 -3.30 0.94
N GLU A 27 8.58 -2.08 1.37
CA GLU A 27 7.26 -1.47 1.16
C GLU A 27 6.80 -1.51 -0.32
N GLY A 28 7.64 -1.07 -1.25
CA GLY A 28 7.29 -1.10 -2.68
C GLY A 28 7.14 -2.52 -3.23
N HIS A 29 7.93 -3.47 -2.74
CA HIS A 29 7.85 -4.88 -3.16
C HIS A 29 6.62 -5.57 -2.56
N ASP A 30 6.31 -5.29 -1.30
CA ASP A 30 5.18 -5.83 -0.55
C ASP A 30 3.87 -5.33 -1.15
N LEU A 31 3.77 -4.04 -1.48
CA LEU A 31 2.60 -3.46 -2.14
C LEU A 31 2.31 -4.15 -3.48
N VAL A 32 3.32 -4.32 -4.33
CA VAL A 32 3.18 -5.03 -5.63
C VAL A 32 2.83 -6.51 -5.45
N ASN A 33 3.31 -7.17 -4.39
CA ASN A 33 2.97 -8.56 -4.12
C ASN A 33 1.56 -8.72 -3.57
N LEU A 34 1.11 -7.78 -2.73
CA LEU A 34 -0.25 -7.74 -2.23
C LEU A 34 -1.23 -7.55 -3.38
N ASP A 35 -0.98 -6.59 -4.28
CA ASP A 35 -1.79 -6.38 -5.49
C ASP A 35 -2.02 -7.68 -6.27
N LYS A 36 -0.95 -8.42 -6.56
CA LYS A 36 -1.03 -9.71 -7.26
C LYS A 36 -1.83 -10.76 -6.49
N LYS A 37 -1.67 -10.83 -5.16
CA LYS A 37 -2.41 -11.77 -4.31
C LYS A 37 -3.90 -11.44 -4.28
N ILE A 38 -4.24 -10.17 -4.10
CA ILE A 38 -5.62 -9.67 -4.09
C ILE A 38 -6.27 -9.97 -5.43
N TYR A 39 -5.63 -9.56 -6.54
CA TYR A 39 -6.09 -9.82 -7.90
C TYR A 39 -6.32 -11.32 -8.14
N TYR A 40 -5.38 -12.18 -7.73
CA TYR A 40 -5.51 -13.62 -7.87
C TYR A 40 -6.71 -14.19 -7.13
N ILE A 41 -6.98 -13.73 -5.90
CA ILE A 41 -8.11 -14.20 -5.09
C ILE A 41 -9.43 -13.75 -5.72
N ILE A 42 -9.51 -12.49 -6.18
CA ILE A 42 -10.70 -11.94 -6.84
C ILE A 42 -11.01 -12.67 -8.15
N MET A 43 -9.99 -12.94 -8.98
CA MET A 43 -10.16 -13.62 -10.26
C MET A 43 -10.47 -15.12 -10.15
N ARG A 44 -10.25 -15.72 -8.96
CA ARG A 44 -10.46 -17.15 -8.71
C ARG A 44 -11.13 -17.35 -7.34
N PRO A 45 -12.38 -16.88 -7.16
CA PRO A 45 -13.05 -16.96 -5.88
C PRO A 45 -13.33 -18.42 -5.53
N SER A 46 -13.16 -18.80 -4.26
CA SER A 46 -13.48 -20.15 -3.77
C SER A 46 -13.97 -20.11 -2.32
N LYS A 47 -15.01 -20.90 -2.01
CA LYS A 47 -15.62 -21.00 -0.67
C LYS A 47 -14.63 -21.32 0.46
N ASP A 48 -13.61 -22.12 0.16
CA ASP A 48 -12.67 -22.63 1.18
C ASP A 48 -11.44 -21.73 1.40
N LYS A 49 -11.27 -20.63 0.65
CA LYS A 49 -10.01 -19.86 0.69
C LYS A 49 -10.22 -18.36 0.72
N GLY A 50 -10.07 -17.82 1.93
CA GLY A 50 -9.38 -16.54 2.10
C GLY A 50 -10.20 -15.28 1.90
N GLY A 51 -11.53 -15.32 2.03
CA GLY A 51 -12.35 -14.10 2.00
C GLY A 51 -11.94 -13.08 3.07
N LEU A 52 -11.80 -13.48 4.34
CA LEU A 52 -11.29 -12.56 5.38
C LEU A 52 -9.85 -12.13 5.10
N LYS A 53 -9.03 -13.04 4.59
CA LYS A 53 -7.64 -12.78 4.22
C LYS A 53 -7.51 -11.78 3.06
N LEU A 54 -8.49 -11.76 2.15
CA LEU A 54 -8.58 -10.78 1.07
C LEU A 54 -8.78 -9.38 1.65
N LEU A 55 -9.69 -9.22 2.62
CA LEU A 55 -9.89 -7.95 3.32
C LEU A 55 -8.62 -7.50 4.04
N GLU A 56 -7.95 -8.40 4.77
CA GLU A 56 -6.66 -8.12 5.43
C GLU A 56 -5.59 -7.67 4.43
N TYR A 57 -5.48 -8.34 3.27
CA TYR A 57 -4.53 -7.97 2.23
C TYR A 57 -4.84 -6.61 1.61
N MET A 58 -6.11 -6.31 1.35
CA MET A 58 -6.54 -5.02 0.82
C MET A 58 -6.33 -3.89 1.83
N GLU A 59 -6.60 -4.13 3.11
CA GLU A 59 -6.34 -3.16 4.17
C GLU A 59 -4.84 -2.87 4.31
N THR A 60 -4.01 -3.91 4.31
CA THR A 60 -2.55 -3.77 4.34
C THR A 60 -2.04 -3.03 3.10
N PHE A 61 -2.61 -3.32 1.92
CA PHE A 61 -2.26 -2.62 0.68
C PHE A 61 -2.52 -1.12 0.79
N VAL A 62 -3.72 -0.73 1.26
CA VAL A 62 -4.09 0.68 1.43
C VAL A 62 -3.16 1.36 2.43
N GLN A 63 -2.88 0.75 3.58
CA GLN A 63 -1.98 1.32 4.59
C GLN A 63 -0.57 1.58 4.03
N ILE A 64 -0.02 0.63 3.26
CA ILE A 64 1.29 0.81 2.64
C ILE A 64 1.24 1.93 1.58
N LEU A 65 0.16 1.98 0.78
CA LEU A 65 0.00 3.02 -0.24
C LEU A 65 -0.08 4.42 0.37
N GLU A 66 -0.85 4.59 1.46
CA GLU A 66 -0.97 5.86 2.19
C GLU A 66 0.38 6.30 2.76
N ASN A 67 1.09 5.39 3.41
CA ASN A 67 2.42 5.68 3.95
C ASN A 67 3.44 6.05 2.84
N LEU A 68 3.36 5.41 1.67
CA LEU A 68 4.21 5.79 0.54
C LEU A 68 3.82 7.13 -0.09
N GLU A 69 2.53 7.45 -0.14
CA GLU A 69 2.02 8.76 -0.56
C GLU A 69 2.50 9.86 0.40
N GLU A 70 2.29 9.71 1.70
CA GLU A 70 2.73 10.68 2.72
C GLU A 70 4.24 10.93 2.66
N LYS A 71 5.03 9.86 2.50
CA LYS A 71 6.48 9.98 2.34
C LYS A 71 6.86 10.68 1.03
N ALA A 72 6.09 10.48 -0.04
CA ALA A 72 6.32 11.12 -1.32
C ALA A 72 6.00 12.62 -1.28
N SER A 73 4.84 13.00 -0.73
CA SER A 73 4.40 14.38 -0.56
C SER A 73 5.31 15.15 0.41
N SER A 74 5.86 14.47 1.42
CA SER A 74 6.88 15.02 2.33
C SER A 74 8.30 15.04 1.74
N PHE A 75 8.47 14.69 0.46
CA PHE A 75 9.76 14.58 -0.23
C PHE A 75 10.82 13.72 0.50
N MET A 76 10.40 12.69 1.23
CA MET A 76 11.32 11.84 1.99
C MET A 76 12.18 11.01 1.04
N TYR A 77 13.49 11.25 1.07
CA TYR A 77 14.44 10.56 0.18
C TYR A 77 14.40 9.03 0.28
N SER A 78 14.08 8.50 1.48
CA SER A 78 13.97 7.06 1.73
C SER A 78 12.86 6.37 0.90
N ALA A 79 11.84 7.11 0.46
CA ALA A 79 10.71 6.59 -0.32
C ALA A 79 11.05 6.39 -1.80
N ARG A 80 12.09 7.07 -2.30
CA ARG A 80 12.40 7.21 -3.74
C ARG A 80 12.50 5.87 -4.47
N ASN A 81 13.14 4.88 -3.86
CA ASN A 81 13.30 3.55 -4.47
C ASN A 81 11.98 2.77 -4.46
N ALA A 82 11.18 2.90 -3.40
CA ALA A 82 9.88 2.25 -3.27
C ALA A 82 8.92 2.78 -4.34
N VAL A 83 8.75 4.09 -4.41
CA VAL A 83 7.82 4.72 -5.37
C VAL A 83 8.24 4.46 -6.82
N ARG A 84 9.54 4.53 -7.13
CA ARG A 84 10.05 4.17 -8.46
C ARG A 84 9.73 2.71 -8.81
N TYR A 85 9.86 1.80 -7.85
CA TYR A 85 9.56 0.40 -8.08
C TYR A 85 8.07 0.18 -8.30
N VAL A 86 7.21 0.81 -7.49
CA VAL A 86 5.74 0.74 -7.61
C VAL A 86 5.29 1.26 -8.97
N LEU A 87 5.65 2.50 -9.36
CA LEU A 87 5.27 3.07 -10.66
C LEU A 87 5.78 2.25 -11.85
N LYS A 88 6.95 1.62 -11.72
CA LYS A 88 7.48 0.72 -12.76
C LYS A 88 6.68 -0.57 -12.88
N LYS A 89 6.14 -1.09 -11.77
CA LYS A 89 5.48 -2.40 -11.72
C LYS A 89 3.96 -2.33 -11.88
N LEU A 90 3.36 -1.20 -11.53
CA LEU A 90 1.94 -0.90 -11.62
C LEU A 90 1.74 0.40 -12.43
N PRO A 91 2.13 0.42 -13.72
CA PRO A 91 2.11 1.66 -14.51
C PRO A 91 0.69 2.17 -14.80
N GLU A 92 -0.32 1.29 -14.74
CA GLU A 92 -1.73 1.63 -14.96
C GLU A 92 -2.55 1.60 -13.65
N GLY A 93 -1.86 1.49 -12.51
CA GLY A 93 -2.49 1.32 -11.21
C GLY A 93 -2.61 -0.13 -10.73
N PRO A 94 -3.23 -0.32 -9.54
CA PRO A 94 -3.37 -1.63 -8.93
C PRO A 94 -4.25 -2.54 -9.80
N LEU A 95 -3.79 -3.76 -10.07
CA LEU A 95 -4.50 -4.70 -10.93
C LEU A 95 -5.88 -5.06 -10.39
N PHE A 96 -6.05 -5.11 -9.06
CA PHE A 96 -7.33 -5.54 -8.48
C PHE A 96 -8.48 -4.53 -8.60
N VAL A 97 -8.19 -3.28 -8.98
CA VAL A 97 -9.21 -2.24 -9.21
C VAL A 97 -9.57 -2.05 -10.68
N VAL A 98 -8.83 -2.71 -11.60
CA VAL A 98 -8.98 -2.57 -13.06
C VAL A 98 -10.02 -3.50 -13.69
N PRO A 99 -10.09 -4.82 -13.41
CA PRO A 99 -11.13 -5.63 -14.00
C PRO A 99 -12.49 -5.25 -13.39
N PRO A 100 -13.59 -5.40 -14.14
CA PRO A 100 -14.91 -5.43 -13.53
C PRO A 100 -14.96 -6.63 -12.60
N VAL A 101 -14.72 -6.40 -11.32
CA VAL A 101 -15.00 -7.39 -10.28
C VAL A 101 -16.49 -7.60 -10.32
N ASP A 102 -16.95 -8.81 -10.69
CA ASP A 102 -18.34 -9.20 -10.51
C ASP A 102 -18.61 -9.20 -8.99
N PRO A 103 -19.24 -8.12 -8.49
CA PRO A 103 -19.34 -7.88 -7.06
C PRO A 103 -20.14 -9.00 -6.43
N GLU A 104 -21.26 -9.37 -7.07
CA GLU A 104 -22.24 -10.30 -6.53
C GLU A 104 -21.72 -11.73 -6.55
N LEU A 105 -21.03 -12.15 -7.63
CA LEU A 105 -20.47 -13.50 -7.74
C LEU A 105 -19.35 -13.75 -6.72
N CYS A 106 -18.46 -12.78 -6.50
CA CYS A 106 -17.40 -12.92 -5.49
C CYS A 106 -18.00 -13.02 -4.08
N LEU A 107 -19.06 -12.27 -3.80
CA LEU A 107 -19.72 -12.24 -2.50
C LEU A 107 -20.43 -13.55 -2.16
N GLU A 108 -21.16 -14.13 -3.11
CA GLU A 108 -21.83 -15.42 -2.93
C GLU A 108 -20.84 -16.57 -2.69
N VAL A 109 -19.65 -16.47 -3.30
CA VAL A 109 -18.61 -17.48 -3.17
C VAL A 109 -17.82 -17.34 -1.86
N PHE A 110 -17.59 -16.12 -1.34
CA PHE A 110 -16.87 -15.94 -0.08
C PHE A 110 -17.72 -16.11 1.20
N GLY A 111 -19.05 -16.16 1.08
CA GLY A 111 -19.95 -16.31 2.23
C GLY A 111 -19.88 -15.14 3.21
N TRP A 112 -19.65 -13.93 2.70
CA TRP A 112 -19.46 -12.73 3.51
C TRP A 112 -20.76 -12.21 4.12
N SER A 113 -20.63 -11.59 5.31
CA SER A 113 -21.67 -10.73 5.87
C SER A 113 -21.80 -9.44 5.06
N GLU A 114 -22.89 -8.70 5.28
CA GLU A 114 -23.09 -7.37 4.70
C GLU A 114 -21.99 -6.37 5.12
N GLU A 115 -21.43 -6.53 6.33
CA GLU A 115 -20.33 -5.70 6.82
C GLU A 115 -19.04 -5.95 6.03
N ASN A 116 -18.65 -7.21 5.86
CA ASN A 116 -17.48 -7.60 5.06
C ASN A 116 -17.62 -7.12 3.60
N ARG A 117 -18.83 -7.22 3.04
CA ARG A 117 -19.16 -6.69 1.72
C ARG A 117 -18.93 -5.17 1.65
N THR A 118 -19.43 -4.44 2.63
CA THR A 118 -19.29 -2.98 2.70
C THR A 118 -17.81 -2.58 2.81
N GLN A 119 -17.05 -3.32 3.63
CA GLN A 119 -15.61 -3.11 3.79
C GLN A 119 -14.85 -3.34 2.48
N PHE A 120 -15.17 -4.40 1.74
CA PHE A 120 -14.55 -4.70 0.45
C PHE A 120 -14.66 -3.53 -0.54
N PHE A 121 -15.88 -3.01 -0.77
CA PHE A 121 -16.06 -1.88 -1.69
C PHE A 121 -15.48 -0.58 -1.17
N SER A 122 -15.51 -0.37 0.15
CA SER A 122 -14.85 0.77 0.79
C SER A 122 -13.35 0.76 0.48
N LEU A 123 -12.68 -0.39 0.55
CA LEU A 123 -11.26 -0.55 0.25
C LEU A 123 -10.94 -0.34 -1.24
N ILE A 124 -11.78 -0.85 -2.15
CA ILE A 124 -11.64 -0.58 -3.60
C ILE A 124 -11.74 0.92 -3.87
N ASN A 125 -12.79 1.57 -3.36
CA ASN A 125 -13.03 3.00 -3.58
C ASN A 125 -11.90 3.85 -2.99
N ARG A 126 -11.44 3.52 -1.78
CA ARG A 126 -10.30 4.21 -1.16
C ARG A 126 -9.04 4.06 -2.00
N THR A 127 -8.78 2.88 -2.54
CA THR A 127 -7.64 2.64 -3.43
C THR A 127 -7.75 3.46 -4.72
N ASN A 128 -8.92 3.46 -5.37
CA ASN A 128 -9.18 4.24 -6.59
C ASN A 128 -9.01 5.74 -6.39
N ASN A 129 -9.38 6.26 -5.22
CA ASN A 129 -9.21 7.67 -4.88
C ASN A 129 -7.76 8.03 -4.51
N LEU A 130 -7.05 7.12 -3.84
CA LEU A 130 -5.69 7.36 -3.37
C LEU A 130 -4.65 7.25 -4.48
N TRP A 131 -4.85 6.33 -5.44
CA TRP A 131 -3.85 6.04 -6.47
C TRP A 131 -3.43 7.27 -7.30
N PRO A 132 -4.34 8.10 -7.84
CA PRO A 132 -3.96 9.28 -8.61
C PRO A 132 -3.12 10.28 -7.81
N THR A 133 -3.45 10.46 -6.52
CA THR A 133 -2.71 11.33 -5.61
C THR A 133 -1.31 10.79 -5.37
N PHE A 134 -1.19 9.49 -5.03
CA PHE A 134 0.10 8.82 -4.89
C PHE A 134 0.97 8.97 -6.14
N GLU A 135 0.40 8.74 -7.33
CA GLU A 135 1.11 8.84 -8.59
C GLU A 135 1.67 10.25 -8.83
N CYS A 136 0.85 11.28 -8.61
CA CYS A 136 1.24 12.67 -8.73
C CYS A 136 2.44 13.01 -7.82
N GLU A 137 2.33 12.70 -6.53
CA GLU A 137 3.36 12.99 -5.52
C GLU A 137 4.64 12.19 -5.77
N ALA A 138 4.52 10.92 -6.14
CA ALA A 138 5.65 10.08 -6.51
C ALA A 138 6.42 10.63 -7.72
N MET A 139 5.71 11.12 -8.74
CA MET A 139 6.34 11.73 -9.92
C MET A 139 7.04 13.05 -9.57
N ALA A 140 6.42 13.89 -8.73
CA ALA A 140 7.03 15.12 -8.21
C ALA A 140 8.33 14.82 -7.46
N LEU A 141 8.32 13.89 -6.50
CA LEU A 141 9.52 13.46 -5.76
C LEU A 141 10.63 12.94 -6.70
N LEU A 142 10.28 12.14 -7.70
CA LEU A 142 11.27 11.59 -8.63
C LEU A 142 11.92 12.68 -9.50
N SER A 143 11.13 13.69 -9.92
CA SER A 143 11.57 14.81 -10.76
C SER A 143 12.39 15.88 -10.04
N ALA A 144 12.21 16.08 -8.72
CA ALA A 144 12.85 17.15 -7.95
C ALA A 144 14.40 17.10 -7.91
N ASN A 145 15.02 15.98 -8.34
CA ASN A 145 16.48 15.84 -8.47
C ASN A 145 17.02 16.00 -9.90
N LEU A 146 16.17 16.15 -10.91
CA LEU A 146 16.63 16.50 -12.26
C LEU A 146 16.95 18.00 -12.38
N SER A 147 16.36 18.83 -11.52
CA SER A 147 16.58 20.29 -11.47
C SER A 147 17.82 20.71 -10.66
N SER A 148 18.31 19.91 -9.70
CA SER A 148 19.51 20.25 -8.91
C SER A 148 20.83 19.97 -9.65
N ASN A 149 20.86 19.00 -10.57
CA ASN A 149 22.03 18.71 -11.40
C ASN A 149 22.25 19.68 -12.57
N LYS A 150 21.33 20.63 -12.80
CA LYS A 150 21.49 21.66 -13.85
C LYS A 150 22.33 22.87 -13.40
N TYR A 151 22.65 22.99 -12.12
CA TYR A 151 23.38 24.14 -11.55
C TYR A 151 24.73 23.77 -10.89
N SER A 152 25.19 22.51 -11.00
CA SER A 152 26.47 22.05 -10.43
C SER A 152 27.64 22.04 -11.42
N ASN A 153 27.45 22.57 -12.63
CA ASN A 153 28.51 22.71 -13.65
C ASN A 153 28.72 24.19 -14.04
N PHE A 154 28.95 25.06 -13.04
CA PHE A 154 29.56 26.37 -13.23
C PHE A 154 30.66 26.59 -12.19
#